data_AF-A0A7S0IIQ3-F1
#
_entry.id   AF-A0A7S0IIQ3-F1
#
_cell.length_a   1.000
_cell.length_b   1.000
_cell.length_c   1.000
_cell.angle_alpha   90.00
_cell.angle_beta   90.00
_cell.angle_gamma   90.00
#
_symmetry.space_group_name_H-M   'P 1'
#
loop_
_entity.id
_entity.type
_entity.pdbx_description
1 polymer ?
#
loop_
_entity_poly.entity_id
_entity_poly.type
_entity_poly.pdbx_seq_one_letter_code
_entity_poly.pdbx_strand_id
1 'polypeptide(L)'
;MGMRTAMVLVHACTFAHACRAVIYGGDLSGWQAVFTDGEYDYDQYVQYAVDNEATSLIVEGNGCAAIVYEHKSFQGWKAVFPEGKYGMSEFVARGAVNDAASALRVGYGQTGKATGCKDEPGWVDPFGHGCKAYEKDKHCAGGNTLHMWIRSVEFNNPHLHCCACGGKGQGKCVDTVGWHDQYGHGCDNYVKEGNCGGGKVLHDWIMQAEFRHPHLNCCACGK
;
A
#
# COMPACT_ATOMS: atom_id res chain seq x y z
N MET A 1 -18.85 1.14 -51.98
CA MET A 1 -17.54 1.33 -51.33
C MET A 1 -17.78 1.79 -49.89
N GLY A 2 -17.54 0.93 -48.90
CA GLY A 2 -17.78 1.24 -47.50
C GLY A 2 -16.67 2.10 -46.90
N MET A 3 -17.05 3.18 -46.22
CA MET A 3 -16.17 3.89 -45.30
C MET A 3 -15.98 3.00 -44.07
N ARG A 4 -14.74 2.56 -43.84
CA ARG A 4 -14.38 1.82 -42.63
C ARG A 4 -14.50 2.76 -41.45
N THR A 5 -15.50 2.51 -40.60
CA THR A 5 -15.65 3.12 -39.29
C THR A 5 -14.36 2.87 -38.51
N ALA A 6 -13.62 3.93 -38.19
CA ALA A 6 -12.52 3.84 -37.26
C ALA A 6 -13.09 3.43 -35.89
N MET A 7 -12.71 2.24 -35.45
CA MET A 7 -12.96 1.77 -34.10
C MET A 7 -12.13 2.66 -33.18
N VAL A 8 -12.76 3.69 -32.60
CA VAL A 8 -12.16 4.44 -31.50
C VAL A 8 -12.05 3.44 -30.35
N LEU A 9 -10.87 2.84 -30.23
CA LEU A 9 -10.42 2.17 -29.02
C LEU A 9 -10.42 3.24 -27.94
N VAL A 10 -11.53 3.35 -27.22
CA VAL A 10 -11.58 4.00 -25.93
C VAL A 10 -10.63 3.20 -25.05
N HIS A 11 -9.37 3.64 -24.99
CA HIS A 11 -8.43 3.17 -23.99
C HIS A 11 -9.08 3.51 -22.66
N ALA A 12 -9.63 2.49 -22.00
CA ALA A 12 -10.08 2.60 -20.64
C ALA A 12 -8.96 3.25 -19.85
N CYS A 13 -9.24 4.43 -19.33
CA CYS A 13 -8.37 5.19 -18.46
C CYS A 13 -8.07 4.28 -17.25
N THR A 14 -6.92 3.63 -17.26
CA THR A 14 -6.49 2.76 -16.17
C THR A 14 -5.87 3.67 -15.14
N PHE A 15 -6.65 4.02 -14.11
CA PHE A 15 -6.18 4.74 -12.93
C PHE A 15 -4.95 4.04 -12.37
N ALA A 16 -3.83 4.72 -12.36
CA ALA A 16 -2.62 4.16 -11.79
C ALA A 16 -2.60 4.31 -10.27
N HIS A 17 -3.17 3.27 -9.64
CA HIS A 17 -2.77 2.59 -8.42
C HIS A 17 -2.04 3.38 -7.31
N ALA A 18 -2.75 4.30 -6.68
CA ALA A 18 -2.71 4.35 -5.21
C ALA A 18 -3.26 3.00 -4.68
N CYS A 19 -2.74 2.48 -3.56
CA CYS A 19 -3.26 1.24 -3.01
C CYS A 19 -4.76 1.33 -2.82
N ARG A 20 -5.47 0.34 -3.34
CA ARG A 20 -6.93 0.31 -3.33
C ARG A 20 -7.37 -1.04 -2.80
N ALA A 21 -8.19 -1.03 -1.76
CA ALA A 21 -8.91 -2.21 -1.30
C ALA A 21 -10.39 -2.02 -1.61
N VAL A 22 -11.01 -3.03 -2.22
CA VAL A 22 -12.46 -3.12 -2.39
C VAL A 22 -12.96 -4.24 -1.49
N ILE A 23 -13.69 -3.90 -0.43
CA ILE A 23 -14.35 -4.87 0.45
C ILE A 23 -15.77 -5.13 -0.07
N TYR A 24 -16.22 -6.37 0.07
CA TYR A 24 -17.52 -6.84 -0.39
C TYR A 24 -18.31 -7.51 0.74
N GLY A 25 -19.63 -7.31 0.72
CA GLY A 25 -20.60 -7.97 1.60
C GLY A 25 -21.01 -9.39 1.19
N GLY A 26 -20.38 -9.93 0.15
CA GLY A 26 -20.60 -11.29 -0.35
C GLY A 26 -19.32 -11.81 -1.01
N ASP A 27 -19.37 -13.01 -1.60
CA ASP A 27 -18.21 -13.60 -2.29
C ASP A 27 -17.94 -12.87 -3.61
N LEU A 28 -17.01 -11.91 -3.57
CA LEU A 28 -16.71 -10.91 -4.60
C LEU A 28 -17.97 -10.27 -5.24
N SER A 29 -18.99 -10.05 -4.41
CA SER A 29 -20.34 -9.63 -4.82
C SER A 29 -21.06 -8.88 -3.69
N GLY A 30 -22.29 -8.43 -3.92
CA GLY A 30 -23.06 -7.67 -2.93
C GLY A 30 -22.66 -6.19 -2.89
N TRP A 31 -22.84 -5.55 -1.72
CA TRP A 31 -22.39 -4.17 -1.53
C TRP A 31 -20.86 -4.10 -1.61
N GLN A 32 -20.32 -2.96 -2.05
CA GLN A 32 -18.88 -2.75 -2.14
C GLN A 32 -18.49 -1.42 -1.50
N ALA A 33 -17.36 -1.42 -0.79
CA ALA A 33 -16.73 -0.23 -0.23
C ALA A 33 -15.30 -0.12 -0.74
N VAL A 34 -14.91 1.07 -1.18
CA VAL A 34 -13.58 1.34 -1.74
C VAL A 34 -12.77 2.15 -0.74
N PHE A 35 -11.61 1.63 -0.37
CA PHE A 35 -10.64 2.28 0.51
C PHE A 35 -9.35 2.51 -0.27
N THR A 36 -8.79 3.71 -0.16
CA THR A 36 -7.48 4.05 -0.72
C THR A 36 -6.40 3.92 0.35
N ASP A 37 -5.14 4.26 0.04
CA ASP A 37 -4.06 4.33 1.03
C ASP A 37 -4.51 5.11 2.29
N GLY A 38 -4.40 4.48 3.47
CA GLY A 38 -4.97 5.02 4.70
C GLY A 38 -5.19 4.02 5.82
N GLU A 39 -5.40 4.55 7.03
CA GLU A 39 -5.93 3.81 8.17
C GLU A 39 -7.40 4.21 8.40
N TYR A 40 -8.29 3.22 8.42
CA TYR A 40 -9.72 3.39 8.59
C TYR A 40 -10.13 2.63 9.85
N ASP A 41 -10.06 3.31 11.00
CA ASP A 41 -10.69 2.82 12.23
C ASP A 41 -12.22 2.87 12.09
N TYR A 42 -12.97 2.34 13.06
CA TYR A 42 -14.42 2.14 13.02
C TYR A 42 -15.19 3.33 12.46
N ASP A 43 -14.97 4.55 12.99
CA ASP A 43 -15.72 5.74 12.55
C ASP A 43 -15.44 6.12 11.09
N GLN A 44 -14.26 5.80 10.55
CA GLN A 44 -13.93 5.99 9.13
C GLN A 44 -14.33 4.78 8.28
N TYR A 45 -14.31 3.58 8.84
CA TYR A 45 -14.70 2.34 8.17
C TYR A 45 -16.18 2.36 7.82
N VAL A 46 -17.03 2.66 8.80
CA VAL A 46 -18.49 2.64 8.64
C VAL A 46 -19.05 3.82 7.82
N GLN A 47 -18.18 4.75 7.38
CA GLN A 47 -18.57 5.76 6.39
C GLN A 47 -18.77 5.15 5.00
N TYR A 48 -18.14 4.01 4.72
CA TYR A 48 -18.13 3.39 3.39
C TYR A 48 -18.57 1.92 3.41
N ALA A 49 -18.16 1.17 4.43
CA ALA A 49 -18.46 -0.26 4.58
C ALA A 49 -19.54 -0.50 5.62
N VAL A 50 -20.15 -1.69 5.57
CA VAL A 50 -21.08 -2.15 6.60
C VAL A 50 -20.29 -2.93 7.66
N ASP A 51 -20.44 -2.50 8.91
CA ASP A 51 -19.82 -3.14 10.07
C ASP A 51 -20.26 -4.60 10.18
N ASN A 52 -19.34 -5.51 10.49
CA ASN A 52 -19.63 -6.93 10.66
C ASN A 52 -20.32 -7.60 9.46
N GLU A 53 -20.00 -7.17 8.23
CA GLU A 53 -20.55 -7.79 7.01
C GLU A 53 -19.51 -8.06 5.92
N ALA A 54 -18.22 -7.77 6.16
CA ALA A 54 -17.19 -8.05 5.15
C ALA A 54 -16.98 -9.56 4.98
N THR A 55 -17.15 -10.04 3.75
CA THR A 55 -17.03 -11.46 3.37
C THR A 55 -15.84 -11.72 2.45
N SER A 56 -15.46 -10.76 1.61
CA SER A 56 -14.38 -10.94 0.64
C SER A 56 -13.78 -9.59 0.24
N LEU A 57 -12.62 -9.61 -0.44
CA LEU A 57 -11.98 -8.37 -0.86
C LEU A 57 -11.07 -8.52 -2.08
N ILE A 58 -10.84 -7.39 -2.75
CA ILE A 58 -9.82 -7.24 -3.78
C ILE A 58 -8.83 -6.18 -3.31
N VAL A 59 -7.53 -6.47 -3.40
CA VAL A 59 -6.45 -5.49 -3.23
C VAL A 59 -5.80 -5.25 -4.57
N GLU A 60 -5.79 -4.00 -4.99
CA GLU A 60 -5.22 -3.55 -6.25
C GLU A 60 -4.04 -2.59 -5.98
N GLY A 61 -3.00 -2.74 -6.77
CA GLY A 61 -1.82 -1.90 -6.77
C GLY A 61 -0.57 -2.70 -6.43
N ASN A 62 0.49 -2.43 -7.20
CA ASN A 62 1.72 -3.19 -7.11
C ASN A 62 2.37 -3.02 -5.73
N GLY A 63 2.47 -4.12 -4.97
CA GLY A 63 3.04 -4.09 -3.61
C GLY A 63 2.09 -3.55 -2.55
N CYS A 64 0.79 -3.44 -2.87
CA CYS A 64 -0.25 -3.07 -1.93
C CYS A 64 -0.70 -4.25 -1.08
N ALA A 65 -1.18 -3.93 0.12
CA ALA A 65 -1.87 -4.85 1.00
C ALA A 65 -3.02 -4.15 1.72
N ALA A 66 -4.02 -4.93 2.09
CA ALA A 66 -5.03 -4.56 3.08
C ALA A 66 -4.83 -5.40 4.34
N ILE A 67 -4.90 -4.78 5.51
CA ILE A 67 -4.98 -5.48 6.79
C ILE A 67 -6.37 -5.24 7.36
N VAL A 68 -7.15 -6.30 7.52
CA VAL A 68 -8.51 -6.24 8.06
C VAL A 68 -8.49 -6.65 9.53
N TYR A 69 -9.27 -5.96 10.37
CA TYR A 69 -9.34 -6.16 11.82
C TYR A 69 -10.76 -6.40 12.30
N GLU A 70 -10.88 -7.24 13.33
CA GLU A 70 -12.15 -7.56 14.00
C GLU A 70 -12.80 -6.36 14.69
N HIS A 71 -11.98 -5.52 15.30
CA HIS A 71 -12.45 -4.49 16.20
C HIS A 71 -11.85 -3.14 15.84
N LYS A 72 -12.54 -2.10 16.35
CA LYS A 72 -12.02 -0.75 16.38
C LYS A 72 -10.65 -0.66 17.08
N SER A 73 -9.95 0.43 16.82
CA SER A 73 -8.58 0.70 17.24
C SER A 73 -7.59 -0.38 16.83
N PHE A 74 -7.89 -1.07 15.71
CA PHE A 74 -7.06 -2.11 15.11
C PHE A 74 -6.77 -3.27 16.08
N GLN A 75 -7.78 -3.68 16.84
CA GLN A 75 -7.70 -4.77 17.82
C GLN A 75 -8.41 -6.04 17.32
N GLY A 76 -8.34 -7.10 18.13
CA GLY A 76 -8.90 -8.41 17.82
C GLY A 76 -8.07 -9.18 16.82
N TRP A 77 -8.69 -10.10 16.07
CA TRP A 77 -7.97 -10.77 14.98
C TRP A 77 -7.54 -9.78 13.90
N LYS A 78 -6.46 -10.13 13.19
CA LYS A 78 -6.00 -9.41 12.01
C LYS A 78 -5.68 -10.36 10.89
N ALA A 79 -6.02 -9.98 9.66
CA ALA A 79 -5.75 -10.75 8.45
C ALA A 79 -5.12 -9.86 7.39
N VAL A 80 -4.02 -10.34 6.81
CA VAL A 80 -3.24 -9.59 5.81
C VAL A 80 -3.54 -10.13 4.42
N PHE A 81 -3.94 -9.23 3.53
CA PHE A 81 -4.30 -9.50 2.15
C PHE A 81 -3.39 -8.70 1.23
N PRO A 82 -2.35 -9.32 0.65
CA PRO A 82 -1.55 -8.64 -0.36
C PRO A 82 -2.33 -8.41 -1.66
N GLU A 83 -1.74 -7.74 -2.65
CA GLU A 83 -2.32 -7.58 -3.99
C GLU A 83 -2.93 -8.89 -4.52
N GLY A 84 -4.20 -8.86 -4.93
CA GLY A 84 -4.93 -10.04 -5.37
C GLY A 84 -6.44 -9.95 -5.14
N LYS A 85 -7.13 -11.01 -5.54
CA LYS A 85 -8.57 -11.19 -5.32
C LYS A 85 -8.76 -12.34 -4.34
N TYR A 86 -9.55 -12.12 -3.30
CA TYR A 86 -9.78 -13.09 -2.24
C TYR A 86 -11.28 -13.26 -2.07
N GLY A 87 -11.80 -14.38 -2.56
CA GLY A 87 -13.16 -14.79 -2.25
C GLY A 87 -13.31 -15.18 -0.79
N MET A 88 -14.52 -15.53 -0.37
CA MET A 88 -14.85 -15.89 1.02
C MET A 88 -13.90 -16.96 1.57
N SER A 89 -13.60 -17.98 0.76
CA SER A 89 -12.75 -19.10 1.20
C SER A 89 -11.32 -18.64 1.52
N GLU A 90 -10.75 -17.77 0.68
CA GLU A 90 -9.43 -17.20 0.84
C GLU A 90 -9.37 -16.10 1.90
N PHE A 91 -10.49 -15.39 2.11
CA PHE A 91 -10.70 -14.42 3.17
C PHE A 91 -10.52 -15.10 4.54
N VAL A 92 -11.29 -16.17 4.76
CA VAL A 92 -11.23 -16.95 6.00
C VAL A 92 -9.92 -17.72 6.14
N ALA A 93 -9.38 -18.30 5.04
CA ALA A 93 -8.11 -19.03 5.08
C ALA A 93 -6.91 -18.16 5.49
N ARG A 94 -7.01 -16.83 5.35
CA ARG A 94 -5.99 -15.86 5.81
C ARG A 94 -6.18 -15.40 7.26
N GLY A 95 -7.13 -15.99 7.97
CA GLY A 95 -7.39 -15.72 9.39
C GLY A 95 -8.40 -14.61 9.64
N ALA A 96 -9.09 -14.11 8.62
CA ALA A 96 -10.22 -13.23 8.84
C ALA A 96 -11.44 -14.03 9.30
N VAL A 97 -12.25 -13.46 10.18
CA VAL A 97 -13.55 -14.02 10.51
C VAL A 97 -14.59 -13.35 9.61
N ASN A 98 -15.39 -14.16 8.93
CA ASN A 98 -16.46 -13.69 8.06
C ASN A 98 -17.43 -12.82 8.86
N ASP A 99 -17.90 -11.71 8.27
CA ASP A 99 -18.94 -10.86 8.86
C ASP A 99 -18.57 -10.33 10.25
N ALA A 100 -17.29 -10.02 10.45
CA ALA A 100 -16.77 -9.56 11.74
C ALA A 100 -15.75 -8.42 11.61
N ALA A 101 -15.61 -7.81 10.43
CA ALA A 101 -14.64 -6.73 10.22
C ALA A 101 -15.23 -5.36 10.62
N SER A 102 -14.43 -4.59 11.37
CA SER A 102 -14.80 -3.24 11.84
C SER A 102 -13.75 -2.16 11.56
N ALA A 103 -12.57 -2.54 11.06
CA ALA A 103 -11.52 -1.61 10.68
C ALA A 103 -10.59 -2.21 9.62
N LEU A 104 -9.95 -1.35 8.83
CA LEU A 104 -8.88 -1.78 7.94
C LEU A 104 -7.77 -0.75 7.78
N ARG A 105 -6.63 -1.23 7.29
CA ARG A 105 -5.55 -0.39 6.76
C ARG A 105 -5.26 -0.81 5.33
N VAL A 106 -5.08 0.15 4.44
CA VAL A 106 -4.65 -0.06 3.07
C VAL A 106 -3.34 0.68 2.87
N GLY A 107 -2.36 0.02 2.27
CA GLY A 107 -1.13 0.72 1.88
C GLY A 107 -0.08 -0.21 1.33
N TYR A 108 1.11 0.32 1.16
CA TYR A 108 2.27 -0.40 0.66
C TYR A 108 2.95 -1.19 1.79
N GLY A 109 3.26 -2.46 1.57
CA GLY A 109 3.82 -3.31 2.63
C GLY A 109 3.84 -4.74 2.16
N GLN A 110 5.04 -5.30 2.11
CA GLN A 110 5.44 -6.34 1.18
C GLN A 110 4.75 -7.69 1.45
N THR A 111 4.39 -8.35 0.35
CA THR A 111 4.18 -9.80 0.20
C THR A 111 5.39 -10.58 0.72
N GLY A 112 5.53 -10.69 2.05
CA GLY A 112 6.67 -11.34 2.68
C GLY A 112 7.97 -10.56 2.49
N LYS A 113 8.93 -10.85 3.36
CA LYS A 113 10.32 -10.36 3.28
C LYS A 113 10.81 -10.43 1.84
N ALA A 114 11.06 -9.30 1.19
CA ALA A 114 11.63 -9.27 -0.16
C ALA A 114 12.88 -10.17 -0.17
N THR A 115 12.92 -11.14 -1.07
CA THR A 115 13.98 -12.14 -1.11
C THR A 115 15.33 -11.44 -1.25
N GLY A 116 16.23 -11.63 -0.28
CA GLY A 116 17.53 -10.93 -0.26
C GLY A 116 17.53 -9.52 0.33
N CYS A 117 16.43 -9.06 0.94
CA CYS A 117 16.41 -7.81 1.70
C CYS A 117 17.45 -7.85 2.84
N LYS A 118 18.19 -6.75 2.98
CA LYS A 118 19.07 -6.49 4.13
C LYS A 118 18.73 -5.12 4.72
N ASP A 119 18.67 -5.04 6.05
CA ASP A 119 18.54 -3.77 6.74
C ASP A 119 19.68 -2.83 6.32
N GLU A 120 19.38 -1.55 6.11
CA GLU A 120 20.38 -0.55 5.76
C GLU A 120 21.38 -0.38 6.92
N PRO A 121 22.69 -0.63 6.70
CA PRO A 121 23.67 -0.53 7.77
C PRO A 121 23.78 0.89 8.34
N GLY A 122 23.64 1.00 9.67
CA GLY A 122 23.76 2.29 10.36
C GLY A 122 22.51 3.17 10.27
N TRP A 123 21.43 2.71 9.63
CA TRP A 123 20.17 3.45 9.62
C TRP A 123 19.58 3.55 11.04
N VAL A 124 19.16 4.77 11.38
CA VAL A 124 18.38 5.10 12.56
C VAL A 124 17.34 6.16 12.19
N ASP A 125 16.20 6.15 12.87
CA ASP A 125 15.26 7.27 12.82
C ASP A 125 15.83 8.52 13.55
N PRO A 126 15.18 9.69 13.46
CA PRO A 126 15.66 10.91 14.13
C PRO A 126 15.70 10.81 15.66
N PHE A 127 15.13 9.77 16.25
CA PHE A 127 15.11 9.48 17.68
C PHE A 127 16.16 8.43 18.08
N GLY A 128 16.94 7.91 17.13
CA GLY A 128 18.01 6.93 17.38
C GLY A 128 17.57 5.47 17.36
N HIS A 129 16.35 5.16 16.91
CA HIS A 129 15.86 3.78 16.81
C HIS A 129 16.20 3.17 15.45
N GLY A 130 16.93 2.05 15.46
CA GLY A 130 17.23 1.27 14.25
C GLY A 130 16.21 0.17 13.96
N CYS A 131 16.41 -0.57 12.86
CA CYS A 131 15.48 -1.59 12.39
C CYS A 131 15.06 -2.65 13.42
N LYS A 132 15.98 -3.03 14.32
CA LYS A 132 15.69 -3.98 15.41
C LYS A 132 14.65 -3.45 16.41
N ALA A 133 14.65 -2.14 16.68
CA ALA A 133 13.67 -1.53 17.58
C ALA A 133 12.27 -1.58 16.95
N TYR A 134 12.16 -1.23 15.66
CA TYR A 134 10.90 -1.30 14.92
C TYR A 134 10.30 -2.71 14.87
N GLU A 135 11.12 -3.75 14.78
CA GLU A 135 10.64 -5.13 14.89
C GLU A 135 10.25 -5.50 16.33
N LYS A 136 11.11 -5.18 17.31
CA LYS A 136 10.89 -5.49 18.73
C LYS A 136 9.63 -4.85 19.29
N ASP A 137 9.40 -3.59 18.96
CA ASP A 137 8.29 -2.77 19.46
C ASP A 137 7.03 -2.97 18.62
N LYS A 138 7.06 -3.92 17.67
CA LYS A 138 5.94 -4.31 16.80
C LYS A 138 5.44 -3.16 15.95
N HIS A 139 6.34 -2.27 15.56
CA HIS A 139 6.07 -1.32 14.49
C HIS A 139 6.19 -1.99 13.11
N CYS A 140 6.97 -3.06 13.02
CA CYS A 140 7.15 -3.84 11.80
C CYS A 140 7.17 -5.33 12.07
N ALA A 141 6.64 -6.12 11.13
CA ALA A 141 6.74 -7.57 11.19
C ALA A 141 6.59 -8.19 9.80
N GLY A 142 7.45 -9.16 9.48
CA GLY A 142 7.29 -10.01 8.29
C GLY A 142 7.31 -9.27 6.95
N GLY A 143 7.98 -8.13 6.86
CA GLY A 143 7.99 -7.30 5.65
C GLY A 143 6.91 -6.21 5.61
N ASN A 144 6.22 -5.98 6.73
CA ASN A 144 5.08 -5.07 6.80
C ASN A 144 5.29 -4.02 7.88
N THR A 145 4.90 -2.78 7.57
CA THR A 145 4.64 -1.78 8.60
C THR A 145 3.30 -2.06 9.27
N LEU A 146 3.33 -2.22 10.58
CA LEU A 146 2.14 -2.43 11.41
C LEU A 146 1.46 -1.12 11.80
N HIS A 147 2.07 0.02 11.48
CA HIS A 147 1.48 1.34 11.63
C HIS A 147 1.83 2.18 10.41
N MET A 148 0.90 3.02 9.97
CA MET A 148 1.10 3.88 8.81
C MET A 148 1.93 5.12 9.15
N TRP A 149 1.86 5.60 10.40
CA TRP A 149 2.63 6.76 10.84
C TRP A 149 4.15 6.53 10.82
N ILE A 150 4.61 5.30 11.05
CA ILE A 150 6.04 4.97 10.91
C ILE A 150 6.52 5.08 9.46
N ARG A 151 5.63 5.27 8.49
CA ARG A 151 6.00 5.46 7.09
C ARG A 151 6.33 6.90 6.75
N SER A 152 6.24 7.81 7.71
CA SER A 152 6.48 9.22 7.46
C SER A 152 7.98 9.56 7.45
N VAL A 153 8.28 10.72 6.86
CA VAL A 153 9.60 11.35 6.90
C VAL A 153 10.04 11.69 8.32
N GLU A 154 9.09 11.86 9.26
CA GLU A 154 9.38 12.11 10.68
C GLU A 154 10.14 10.95 11.32
N PHE A 155 9.88 9.73 10.87
CA PHE A 155 10.55 8.51 11.35
C PHE A 155 11.67 8.05 10.40
N ASN A 156 12.07 8.88 9.44
CA ASN A 156 13.06 8.53 8.42
C ASN A 156 12.69 7.25 7.64
N ASN A 157 11.39 7.00 7.41
CA ASN A 157 10.86 5.97 6.50
C ASN A 157 11.40 4.53 6.70
N PRO A 158 11.30 3.92 7.90
CA PRO A 158 11.76 2.54 8.19
C PRO A 158 11.31 1.49 7.18
N HIS A 159 10.17 1.66 6.51
CA HIS A 159 9.71 0.76 5.44
C HIS A 159 10.63 0.70 4.21
N LEU A 160 11.50 1.69 4.00
CA LEU A 160 12.53 1.69 2.95
C LEU A 160 13.86 1.08 3.42
N HIS A 161 14.13 1.14 4.72
CA HIS A 161 15.45 0.83 5.28
C HIS A 161 15.49 -0.50 6.03
N CYS A 162 14.35 -0.98 6.51
CA CYS A 162 14.25 -2.12 7.39
C CYS A 162 13.44 -3.25 6.76
N CYS A 163 14.03 -4.43 6.68
CA CYS A 163 13.39 -5.60 6.07
C CYS A 163 12.17 -6.08 6.83
N ALA A 164 12.15 -5.92 8.15
CA ALA A 164 10.96 -6.22 8.94
C ALA A 164 9.75 -5.37 8.50
N CYS A 165 10.01 -4.16 7.97
CA CYS A 165 9.03 -3.14 7.59
C CYS A 165 8.69 -3.14 6.09
N GLY A 166 9.41 -3.94 5.30
CA GLY A 166 9.31 -3.96 3.83
C GLY A 166 10.71 -3.97 3.22
N GLY A 167 11.49 -2.92 3.51
CA GLY A 167 12.85 -2.71 3.02
C GLY A 167 12.95 -2.62 1.50
N LYS A 168 14.01 -2.00 0.96
CA LYS A 168 14.29 -2.07 -0.48
C LYS A 168 14.64 -3.51 -0.88
N GLY A 169 13.81 -4.13 -1.71
CA GLY A 169 14.12 -5.42 -2.33
C GLY A 169 15.31 -5.29 -3.28
N GLN A 170 16.22 -6.28 -3.33
CA GLN A 170 17.35 -6.28 -4.27
C GLN A 170 16.97 -6.70 -5.71
N GLY A 171 15.71 -6.51 -6.12
CA GLY A 171 15.22 -6.80 -7.45
C GLY A 171 15.50 -5.66 -8.43
N LYS A 172 15.41 -5.93 -9.75
CA LYS A 172 15.33 -4.87 -10.75
C LYS A 172 14.08 -4.04 -10.44
N CYS A 173 14.28 -2.83 -9.95
CA CYS A 173 13.16 -1.94 -9.70
C CYS A 173 12.44 -1.61 -11.03
N VAL A 174 11.11 -1.61 -10.98
CA VAL A 174 10.25 -1.16 -12.08
C VAL A 174 9.28 -0.11 -11.53
N ASP A 175 9.24 1.04 -12.21
CA ASP A 175 8.29 2.11 -11.88
C ASP A 175 6.87 1.55 -11.91
N THR A 176 6.04 1.97 -10.96
CA THR A 176 4.63 1.60 -10.92
C THR A 176 3.96 2.08 -12.21
N VAL A 177 3.47 1.14 -13.02
CA VAL A 177 2.94 1.43 -14.34
C VAL A 177 1.77 2.41 -14.24
N GLY A 178 1.88 3.50 -14.99
CA GLY A 178 0.90 4.57 -15.07
C GLY A 178 0.92 5.56 -13.91
N TRP A 179 1.69 5.32 -12.84
CA TRP A 179 1.63 6.14 -11.63
C TRP A 179 1.86 7.62 -11.95
N HIS A 180 1.08 8.47 -11.28
CA HIS A 180 1.27 9.91 -11.26
C HIS A 180 0.86 10.46 -9.90
N ASP A 181 1.25 11.68 -9.55
CA ASP A 181 0.72 12.39 -8.38
C ASP A 181 -0.67 13.02 -8.66
N GLN A 182 -1.22 13.75 -7.69
CA GLN A 182 -2.52 14.43 -7.84
C GLN A 182 -2.52 15.52 -8.94
N TYR A 183 -1.36 15.96 -9.39
CA TYR A 183 -1.18 16.98 -10.42
C TYR A 183 -0.90 16.38 -11.82
N GLY A 184 -0.72 15.06 -11.91
CA GLY A 184 -0.45 14.37 -13.18
C GLY A 184 1.03 14.12 -13.48
N HIS A 185 1.94 14.36 -12.54
CA HIS A 185 3.36 14.11 -12.74
C HIS A 185 3.70 12.64 -12.47
N GLY A 186 4.25 11.95 -13.47
CA GLY A 186 4.72 10.56 -13.35
C GLY A 186 6.21 10.47 -13.00
N CYS A 187 6.75 9.26 -12.90
CA CYS A 187 8.15 9.04 -12.47
C CYS A 187 9.18 9.80 -13.32
N ASP A 188 8.95 9.93 -14.63
CA ASP A 188 9.81 10.72 -15.52
C ASP A 188 9.83 12.21 -15.18
N ASN A 189 8.70 12.78 -14.77
CA ASN A 189 8.62 14.19 -14.35
C ASN A 189 9.48 14.41 -13.10
N TYR A 190 9.37 13.53 -12.11
CA TYR A 190 10.13 13.60 -10.87
C TYR A 190 11.64 13.53 -11.09
N VAL A 191 12.09 12.77 -12.09
CA VAL A 191 13.51 12.75 -12.49
C VAL A 191 13.91 14.05 -13.19
N LYS A 192 13.13 14.47 -14.20
CA LYS A 192 13.44 15.65 -15.02
C LYS A 192 13.47 16.95 -14.22
N GLU A 193 12.60 17.07 -13.23
CA GLU A 193 12.48 18.25 -12.36
C GLU A 193 13.49 18.23 -11.20
N GLY A 194 14.29 17.15 -11.06
CA GLY A 194 15.28 17.03 -9.99
C GLY A 194 14.70 16.69 -8.63
N ASN A 195 13.45 16.21 -8.59
CA ASN A 195 12.79 15.76 -7.35
C ASN A 195 13.26 14.37 -6.93
N CYS A 196 13.70 13.54 -7.89
CA CYS A 196 14.24 12.20 -7.64
C CYS A 196 15.48 11.90 -8.46
N GLY A 197 16.40 11.14 -7.88
CA GLY A 197 17.60 10.69 -8.59
C GLY A 197 18.49 9.80 -7.74
N GLY A 198 19.14 8.83 -8.37
CA GLY A 198 20.05 7.91 -7.67
C GLY A 198 19.35 6.98 -6.67
N GLY A 199 18.07 6.69 -6.87
CA GLY A 199 17.30 5.78 -5.99
C GLY A 199 16.87 6.43 -4.67
N LYS A 200 16.68 7.76 -4.68
CA LYS A 200 16.24 8.55 -3.53
C LYS A 200 15.41 9.74 -3.98
N VAL A 201 14.50 10.15 -3.11
CA VAL A 201 13.90 11.48 -3.14
C VAL A 201 14.97 12.52 -2.78
N LEU A 202 14.97 13.64 -3.50
CA LEU A 202 15.92 14.74 -3.32
C LEU A 202 15.31 15.90 -2.53
N HIS A 203 14.00 15.88 -2.33
CA HIS A 203 13.26 16.88 -1.58
C HIS A 203 12.17 16.23 -0.73
N ASP A 204 12.15 16.48 0.58
CA ASP A 204 11.23 15.80 1.50
C ASP A 204 9.75 16.21 1.31
N TRP A 205 9.48 17.39 0.73
CA TRP A 205 8.10 17.85 0.51
C TRP A 205 7.32 16.97 -0.47
N ILE A 206 7.99 16.25 -1.38
CA ILE A 206 7.33 15.31 -2.30
C ILE A 206 6.89 14.00 -1.64
N MET A 207 7.22 13.81 -0.36
CA MET A 207 6.87 12.58 0.37
C MET A 207 5.47 12.63 0.97
N GLN A 208 4.81 13.79 0.92
CA GLN A 208 3.48 14.02 1.49
C GLN A 208 2.39 13.31 0.68
N ALA A 209 1.22 13.10 1.32
CA ALA A 209 0.09 12.36 0.75
C ALA A 209 -0.40 12.93 -0.60
N GLU A 210 -0.34 14.26 -0.74
CA GLU A 210 -0.67 15.01 -1.95
C GLU A 210 0.13 14.56 -3.19
N PHE A 211 1.39 14.16 -2.99
CA PHE A 211 2.26 13.71 -4.07
C PHE A 211 2.17 12.21 -4.32
N ARG A 212 1.26 11.51 -3.64
CA ARG A 212 0.98 10.07 -3.83
C ARG A 212 2.23 9.19 -3.76
N HIS A 213 3.18 9.56 -2.89
CA HIS A 213 4.35 8.78 -2.49
C HIS A 213 5.24 8.30 -3.66
N PRO A 214 5.97 9.21 -4.34
CA PRO A 214 6.90 8.88 -5.43
C PRO A 214 7.99 7.88 -5.01
N HIS A 215 8.46 7.92 -3.75
CA HIS A 215 9.42 6.95 -3.20
C HIS A 215 8.94 5.50 -3.16
N LEU A 216 7.62 5.27 -3.23
CA LEU A 216 7.02 3.92 -3.28
C LEU A 216 6.71 3.49 -4.71
N ASN A 217 6.74 4.43 -5.66
CA ASN A 217 6.23 4.24 -7.00
C ASN A 217 7.28 4.36 -8.08
N CYS A 218 8.36 5.10 -7.81
CA CYS A 218 9.38 5.43 -8.79
C CYS A 218 10.74 4.94 -8.32
N CYS A 219 11.41 4.17 -9.16
CA CYS A 219 12.73 3.62 -8.91
C CYS A 219 13.77 4.69 -8.68
N ALA A 220 13.71 5.78 -9.44
CA ALA A 220 14.60 6.91 -9.24
C ALA A 220 14.44 7.57 -7.86
N CYS A 221 13.25 7.44 -7.26
CA CYS A 221 12.89 7.98 -5.94
C CYS A 221 13.15 6.99 -4.79
N GLY A 222 13.50 5.74 -5.09
CA GLY A 222 13.92 4.75 -4.09
C GLY A 222 12.94 3.63 -3.78
N LYS A 223 12.02 3.31 -4.70
CA LYS A 223 11.19 2.09 -4.66
C LYS A 223 12.04 0.82 -4.52
#